data_AF-A0A521GT31-F1
#
_entry.id   AF-A0A521GT31-F1
#
_cell.length_a   1.000
_cell.length_b   1.000
_cell.length_c   1.000
_cell.angle_alpha   90.00
_cell.angle_beta   90.00
_cell.angle_gamma   90.00
#
_symmetry.space_group_name_H-M   'P 1'
#
loop_
_entity.id
_entity.type
_entity.pdbx_description
1 polymer ?
#
loop_
_entity_poly.entity_id
_entity_poly.type
_entity_poly.pdbx_seq_one_letter_code
_entity_poly.pdbx_strand_id
1 'polypeptide(L)'
;MTTGATPTAPVGPASAGAATLAAAAGAPRIPIAITRQKTSKSRLKIRWDYPVYKPEALAKLDWETVSVQPDKALPREEAFRAIAKDDPRPLLILRECQACVGSEVALLSTSAENDRTLLLARWFHCVKLPPDVLREDHPFRHVFPEEEPPHLLLARRDGSSAIPLSGAQSQGDLWDSMHAALRADYAKDPEKAVNEILKLLAHYDALDGQIVLQEDRLDEAIEKEGPDSSKARSIRKDIQRLEKEKKEALAREEKAADLGLKVASPAAPAR
;
A
#
# COMPACT_ATOMS: atom_id res chain seq x y z
N MET A 1 -91.74 30.65 7.35
CA MET A 1 -91.38 31.99 7.88
C MET A 1 -90.23 31.81 8.85
N THR A 2 -89.19 32.64 8.72
CA THR A 2 -88.16 33.03 9.73
C THR A 2 -87.24 31.93 10.29
N THR A 3 -85.96 31.89 9.84
CA THR A 3 -84.71 32.38 10.53
C THR A 3 -84.30 31.52 11.73
N GLY A 4 -83.05 31.10 11.99
CA GLY A 4 -81.73 31.35 11.43
C GLY A 4 -80.69 31.02 12.54
N ALA A 5 -79.54 30.43 12.15
CA ALA A 5 -78.19 30.44 12.75
C ALA A 5 -77.96 30.02 14.24
N THR A 6 -76.87 29.39 14.71
CA THR A 6 -75.63 28.68 14.25
C THR A 6 -75.00 28.08 15.57
N PRO A 7 -73.71 27.68 15.69
CA PRO A 7 -73.16 26.34 15.43
C PRO A 7 -72.32 25.76 16.61
N THR A 8 -71.91 24.49 16.57
CA THR A 8 -70.53 24.01 16.90
C THR A 8 -70.38 22.49 16.71
N ALA A 9 -69.21 22.08 16.19
CA ALA A 9 -68.79 20.70 15.91
C ALA A 9 -68.29 19.96 17.18
N PRO A 10 -68.11 18.61 17.18
CA PRO A 10 -66.90 18.03 16.60
C PRO A 10 -67.08 16.67 15.89
N VAL A 11 -66.20 16.37 14.93
CA VAL A 11 -66.09 15.07 14.24
C VAL A 11 -64.88 14.33 14.79
N GLY A 12 -65.11 13.10 15.30
CA GLY A 12 -64.06 12.20 15.78
C GLY A 12 -63.38 11.40 14.65
N PRO A 13 -62.19 10.82 14.91
CA PRO A 13 -61.41 10.14 13.89
C PRO A 13 -61.78 8.66 13.74
N ALA A 14 -61.76 8.18 12.49
CA ALA A 14 -61.92 6.77 12.12
C ALA A 14 -60.57 6.06 11.94
N SER A 15 -60.62 4.76 12.21
CA SER A 15 -59.61 3.70 12.28
C SER A 15 -58.43 3.71 11.30
N ALA A 16 -57.30 3.21 11.84
CA ALA A 16 -56.01 2.95 11.21
C ALA A 16 -56.07 1.90 10.08
N GLY A 17 -55.54 2.29 8.91
CA GLY A 17 -55.12 1.38 7.84
C GLY A 17 -53.62 1.12 7.91
N ALA A 18 -53.23 -0.13 7.69
CA ALA A 18 -51.86 -0.61 7.70
C ALA A 18 -50.97 0.14 6.69
N ALA A 19 -49.95 0.83 7.19
CA ALA A 19 -48.87 1.38 6.38
C ALA A 19 -47.68 0.42 6.39
N THR A 20 -47.44 -0.17 5.23
CA THR A 20 -46.24 -0.91 4.85
C THR A 20 -45.01 -0.01 5.08
N LEU A 21 -44.09 -0.44 5.96
CA LEU A 21 -42.77 0.18 6.11
C LEU A 21 -41.93 -0.15 4.87
N ALA A 22 -41.99 0.72 3.86
CA ALA A 22 -41.01 0.75 2.80
C ALA A 22 -39.69 1.28 3.37
N ALA A 23 -38.67 0.44 3.38
CA ALA A 23 -37.31 0.78 3.75
C ALA A 23 -36.83 1.99 2.93
N ALA A 24 -36.40 3.04 3.63
CA ALA A 24 -35.76 4.19 3.02
C ALA A 24 -34.48 3.70 2.31
N ALA A 25 -34.52 3.72 0.99
CA ALA A 25 -33.38 3.46 0.12
C ALA A 25 -32.23 4.40 0.49
N GLY A 26 -31.05 3.80 0.67
CA GLY A 26 -29.85 4.45 1.18
C GLY A 26 -29.49 5.71 0.39
N ALA A 27 -29.32 6.81 1.14
CA ALA A 27 -28.63 7.98 0.62
C ALA A 27 -27.25 7.53 0.08
N PRO A 28 -26.84 8.01 -1.11
CA PRO A 28 -25.52 7.69 -1.64
C PRO A 28 -24.47 8.17 -0.64
N ARG A 29 -23.68 7.23 -0.12
CA ARG A 29 -22.49 7.54 0.68
C ARG A 29 -21.52 8.28 -0.24
N ILE A 30 -21.47 9.60 -0.12
CA ILE A 30 -20.45 10.41 -0.78
C ILE A 30 -19.10 9.88 -0.29
N PRO A 31 -18.22 9.39 -1.17
CA PRO A 31 -16.92 8.90 -0.75
C PRO A 31 -16.16 10.06 -0.11
N ILE A 32 -15.84 9.94 1.19
CA ILE A 32 -14.97 10.89 1.86
C ILE A 32 -13.58 10.70 1.26
N ALA A 33 -13.16 11.63 0.42
CA ALA A 33 -11.80 11.64 -0.11
C ALA A 33 -10.84 11.98 1.04
N ILE A 34 -10.16 10.95 1.58
CA ILE A 34 -9.14 11.13 2.61
C ILE A 34 -7.89 11.69 1.94
N THR A 35 -7.63 12.99 2.12
CA THR A 35 -6.39 13.61 1.63
C THR A 35 -5.25 13.33 2.60
N ARG A 36 -4.35 12.41 2.23
CA ARG A 36 -3.15 12.09 3.02
C ARG A 36 -2.19 13.27 3.12
N GLN A 37 -1.62 13.48 4.31
CA GLN A 37 -0.61 14.51 4.58
C GLN A 37 0.81 14.01 4.30
N LYS A 38 1.79 14.90 4.47
CA LYS A 38 3.21 14.69 4.12
C LYS A 38 3.76 13.39 4.68
N THR A 39 3.53 13.13 5.97
CA THR A 39 4.04 11.93 6.64
C THR A 39 3.42 10.69 6.04
N SER A 40 2.09 10.58 6.01
CA SER A 40 1.40 9.42 5.45
C SER A 40 1.77 9.13 4.00
N LYS A 41 1.81 10.16 3.14
CA LYS A 41 2.23 10.04 1.73
C LYS A 41 3.62 9.45 1.56
N SER A 42 4.55 9.78 2.45
CA SER A 42 5.91 9.25 2.36
C SER A 42 6.03 7.77 2.78
N ARG A 43 5.06 7.25 3.54
CA ARG A 43 4.99 5.83 3.97
C ARG A 43 4.23 4.96 2.97
N LEU A 44 3.38 5.58 2.17
CA LEU A 44 2.58 4.94 1.12
C LEU A 44 3.33 4.97 -0.22
N LYS A 45 4.49 4.31 -0.27
CA LYS A 45 5.32 4.18 -1.47
C LYS A 45 5.88 2.77 -1.57
N ILE A 46 5.91 2.24 -2.79
CA ILE A 46 6.60 0.97 -3.07
C ILE A 46 8.03 1.28 -3.49
N ARG A 47 8.98 0.54 -2.91
CA ARG A 47 10.38 0.55 -3.36
C ARG A 47 10.57 -0.60 -4.34
N TRP A 48 10.61 -0.27 -5.63
CA TRP A 48 10.89 -1.24 -6.69
C TRP A 48 12.40 -1.45 -6.87
N ASP A 49 12.82 -2.71 -6.95
CA ASP A 49 14.12 -3.13 -7.45
C ASP A 49 14.01 -3.54 -8.92
N TYR A 50 15.06 -3.26 -9.69
CA TYR A 50 15.16 -3.53 -11.12
C TYR A 50 16.37 -4.44 -11.33
N PRO A 51 16.20 -5.76 -11.20
CA PRO A 51 17.32 -6.69 -11.25
C PRO A 51 17.90 -6.72 -12.65
N VAL A 52 19.22 -6.58 -12.72
CA VAL A 52 20.01 -6.76 -13.94
C VAL A 52 20.86 -7.99 -13.73
N TYR A 53 20.64 -9.03 -14.53
CA TYR A 53 21.50 -10.20 -14.50
C TYR A 53 22.80 -9.88 -15.25
N LYS A 54 23.94 -10.10 -14.59
CA LYS A 54 25.26 -10.04 -15.20
C LYS A 54 25.96 -11.37 -14.96
N PRO A 55 26.27 -12.16 -16.00
CA PRO A 55 27.05 -13.38 -15.85
C PRO A 55 28.35 -13.11 -15.09
N GLU A 56 28.70 -13.94 -14.11
CA GLU A 56 29.93 -13.76 -13.31
C GLU A 56 31.21 -13.71 -14.16
N ALA A 57 31.19 -14.38 -15.33
CA ALA A 57 32.27 -14.34 -16.31
C ALA A 57 32.55 -12.91 -16.84
N LEU A 58 31.53 -12.06 -16.93
CA LEU A 58 31.67 -10.66 -17.34
C LEU A 58 31.99 -9.71 -16.17
N ALA A 59 31.74 -10.13 -14.93
CA ALA A 59 31.99 -9.32 -13.74
C ALA A 59 33.47 -9.30 -13.29
N LYS A 60 34.31 -10.22 -13.82
CA LYS A 60 35.72 -10.39 -13.43
C LYS A 60 36.72 -9.79 -14.42
N LEU A 61 36.27 -9.09 -15.46
CA LEU A 61 37.11 -8.60 -16.55
C LEU A 61 37.00 -7.08 -16.67
N ASP A 62 37.91 -6.36 -16.01
CA ASP A 62 37.91 -4.90 -15.96
C ASP A 62 38.49 -4.23 -17.23
N TRP A 63 39.03 -4.97 -18.21
CA TRP A 63 39.73 -4.35 -19.35
C TRP A 63 39.76 -5.14 -20.68
N GLU A 64 39.13 -6.32 -20.78
CA GLU A 64 39.07 -7.06 -22.06
C GLU A 64 37.70 -6.94 -22.72
N THR A 65 37.68 -6.55 -23.99
CA THR A 65 36.49 -6.63 -24.86
C THR A 65 36.20 -8.10 -25.17
N VAL A 66 35.45 -8.76 -24.31
CA VAL A 66 34.98 -10.12 -24.56
C VAL A 66 33.70 -10.07 -25.37
N SER A 67 33.59 -10.95 -26.38
CA SER A 67 32.34 -11.22 -27.07
C SER A 67 31.29 -11.62 -26.03
N VAL A 68 30.32 -10.74 -25.80
CA VAL A 68 29.21 -10.95 -24.85
C VAL A 68 28.63 -12.33 -25.13
N GLN A 69 28.71 -13.24 -24.15
CA GLN A 69 28.00 -14.51 -24.29
C GLN A 69 26.52 -14.20 -24.47
N PRO A 70 25.83 -14.83 -25.42
CA PRO A 70 24.41 -14.59 -25.62
C PRO A 70 23.69 -14.82 -24.29
N ASP A 71 22.86 -13.85 -23.89
CA ASP A 71 21.99 -14.02 -22.74
C ASP A 71 21.17 -15.28 -22.96
N LYS A 72 21.24 -16.20 -22.00
CA LYS A 72 20.48 -17.43 -22.00
C LYS A 72 19.52 -17.37 -20.82
N ALA A 73 18.26 -17.74 -21.06
CA ALA A 73 17.28 -17.88 -20.00
C ALA A 73 17.79 -18.83 -18.91
N LEU A 74 17.83 -18.32 -17.68
CA LEU A 74 18.28 -19.08 -16.51
C LEU A 74 17.26 -20.15 -16.14
N PRO A 75 17.67 -21.27 -15.55
CA PRO A 75 16.75 -22.15 -14.85
C PRO A 75 15.87 -21.36 -13.87
N ARG A 76 14.60 -21.75 -13.74
CA ARG A 76 13.61 -20.97 -12.97
C ARG A 76 14.05 -20.68 -11.54
N GLU A 77 14.63 -21.66 -10.86
CA GLU A 77 15.13 -21.49 -9.48
C GLU A 77 16.29 -20.48 -9.41
N GLU A 78 17.22 -20.53 -10.36
CA GLU A 78 18.33 -19.58 -10.46
C GLU A 78 17.84 -18.17 -10.77
N ALA A 79 16.82 -18.04 -11.63
CA ALA A 79 16.18 -16.76 -11.92
C ALA A 79 15.57 -16.13 -10.65
N PHE A 80 14.84 -16.91 -9.84
CA PHE A 80 14.31 -16.42 -8.57
C PHE A 80 15.40 -16.05 -7.57
N ARG A 81 16.46 -16.85 -7.45
CA ARG A 81 17.62 -16.50 -6.60
C ARG A 81 18.31 -15.22 -7.06
N ALA A 82 18.51 -15.04 -8.36
CA ALA A 82 19.10 -13.84 -8.94
C ALA A 82 18.22 -12.59 -8.75
N ILE A 83 16.89 -12.75 -8.78
CA ILE A 83 15.93 -11.69 -8.47
C ILE A 83 15.95 -11.34 -6.97
N ALA A 84 15.95 -12.36 -6.11
CA ALA A 84 15.95 -12.19 -4.66
C ALA A 84 17.26 -11.59 -4.13
N LYS A 85 18.39 -11.91 -4.74
CA LYS A 85 19.73 -11.52 -4.27
C LYS A 85 19.90 -11.89 -2.79
N ASP A 86 20.36 -10.94 -1.98
CA ASP A 86 20.52 -11.08 -0.54
C ASP A 86 19.25 -10.73 0.26
N ASP A 87 18.17 -10.30 -0.41
CA ASP A 87 16.93 -9.95 0.29
C ASP A 87 16.22 -11.22 0.77
N PRO A 88 15.98 -11.36 2.09
CA PRO A 88 15.37 -12.56 2.64
C PRO A 88 13.84 -12.55 2.55
N ARG A 89 13.21 -11.44 2.14
CA ARG A 89 11.76 -11.26 2.10
C ARG A 89 11.12 -12.06 0.97
N PRO A 90 9.81 -12.39 1.07
CA PRO A 90 9.06 -12.92 -0.07
C PRO A 90 9.04 -11.92 -1.22
N LEU A 91 8.82 -12.42 -2.43
CA LEU A 91 8.88 -11.65 -3.67
C LEU A 91 7.49 -11.17 -4.10
N LEU A 92 7.42 -9.90 -4.48
CA LEU A 92 6.31 -9.31 -5.22
C LEU A 92 6.85 -8.85 -6.57
N ILE A 93 6.66 -9.66 -7.61
CA ILE A 93 7.23 -9.42 -8.94
C ILE A 93 6.16 -8.84 -9.85
N LEU A 94 6.41 -7.65 -10.37
CA LEU A 94 5.60 -6.96 -11.36
C LEU A 94 6.27 -7.07 -12.73
N ARG A 95 5.60 -7.71 -13.68
CA ARG A 95 5.96 -7.74 -15.09
C ARG A 95 5.30 -6.58 -15.81
N GLU A 96 6.10 -5.69 -16.39
CA GLU A 96 5.57 -4.68 -17.29
C GLU A 96 5.09 -5.31 -18.61
N CYS A 97 4.07 -4.69 -19.22
CA CYS A 97 3.74 -4.90 -20.62
C CYS A 97 3.78 -3.56 -21.35
N GLN A 98 3.68 -3.58 -22.67
CA GLN A 98 3.68 -2.36 -23.50
C GLN A 98 2.60 -1.34 -23.08
N ALA A 99 1.44 -1.79 -22.58
CA ALA A 99 0.37 -0.92 -22.10
C ALA A 99 0.56 -0.43 -20.64
N CYS A 100 1.43 -1.08 -19.86
CA CYS A 100 1.65 -0.80 -18.44
C CYS A 100 3.03 -0.22 -18.13
N VAL A 101 3.85 0.09 -19.14
CA VAL A 101 5.19 0.64 -18.95
C VAL A 101 5.14 1.88 -18.07
N GLY A 102 5.92 1.88 -16.98
CA GLY A 102 5.98 3.02 -16.06
C GLY A 102 4.75 3.21 -15.16
N SER A 103 3.75 2.32 -15.23
CA SER A 103 2.57 2.37 -14.35
C SER A 103 2.58 1.24 -13.31
N GLU A 104 1.82 1.44 -12.24
CA GLU A 104 1.59 0.44 -11.17
C GLU A 104 0.14 -0.09 -11.21
N VAL A 105 -0.58 0.13 -12.32
CA VAL A 105 -2.02 -0.13 -12.45
C VAL A 105 -2.39 -1.59 -12.22
N ALA A 106 -1.45 -2.52 -12.49
CA ALA A 106 -1.67 -3.95 -12.23
C ALA A 106 -1.72 -4.29 -10.73
N LEU A 107 -1.17 -3.43 -9.87
CA LEU A 107 -1.16 -3.60 -8.41
C LEU A 107 -2.09 -2.60 -7.71
N LEU A 108 -2.19 -1.38 -8.24
CA LEU A 108 -2.98 -0.30 -7.69
C LEU A 108 -4.20 -0.05 -8.57
N SER A 109 -5.38 -0.18 -7.99
CA SER A 109 -6.61 0.20 -8.70
C SER A 109 -6.68 1.71 -8.88
N THR A 110 -7.51 2.18 -9.80
CA THR A 110 -7.88 3.60 -9.88
C THR A 110 -8.79 4.05 -8.73
N SER A 111 -9.26 3.11 -7.89
CA SER A 111 -10.11 3.38 -6.73
C SER A 111 -9.30 3.75 -5.47
N ALA A 112 -9.97 4.39 -4.51
CA ALA A 112 -9.34 5.14 -3.42
C ALA A 112 -8.68 4.31 -2.29
N GLU A 113 -8.79 2.97 -2.29
CA GLU A 113 -8.32 2.11 -1.18
C GLU A 113 -6.99 1.39 -1.46
N ASN A 114 -6.02 2.11 -2.03
CA ASN A 114 -4.68 1.56 -2.32
C ASN A 114 -3.74 1.51 -1.10
N ASP A 115 -4.08 2.20 -0.01
CA ASP A 115 -3.20 2.33 1.17
C ASP A 115 -2.82 0.97 1.75
N ARG A 116 -3.79 0.05 1.83
CA ARG A 116 -3.56 -1.30 2.36
C ARG A 116 -2.58 -2.09 1.49
N THR A 117 -2.74 -2.05 0.17
CA THR A 117 -1.81 -2.69 -0.77
C THR A 117 -0.40 -2.13 -0.65
N LEU A 118 -0.27 -0.79 -0.57
CA LEU A 118 1.00 -0.11 -0.40
C LEU A 118 1.68 -0.48 0.92
N LEU A 119 0.91 -0.63 2.01
CA LEU A 119 1.44 -1.06 3.30
C LEU A 119 1.87 -2.52 3.27
N LEU A 120 1.07 -3.42 2.70
CA LEU A 120 1.41 -4.84 2.57
C LEU A 120 2.70 -5.05 1.77
N ALA A 121 2.89 -4.27 0.70
CA ALA A 121 4.09 -4.34 -0.15
C ALA A 121 5.40 -4.07 0.62
N ARG A 122 5.37 -3.39 1.78
CA ARG A 122 6.56 -3.10 2.59
C ARG A 122 7.30 -4.36 3.07
N TRP A 123 6.57 -5.45 3.27
CA TRP A 123 7.13 -6.73 3.72
C TRP A 123 7.52 -7.66 2.57
N PHE A 124 7.40 -7.20 1.33
CA PHE A 124 7.90 -7.91 0.16
C PHE A 124 9.17 -7.25 -0.37
N HIS A 125 10.02 -8.04 -0.99
CA HIS A 125 10.98 -7.55 -1.96
C HIS A 125 10.24 -7.32 -3.28
N CYS A 126 9.93 -6.05 -3.55
CA CYS A 126 9.17 -5.64 -4.71
C CYS A 126 10.10 -5.47 -5.91
N VAL A 127 9.85 -6.25 -6.96
CA VAL A 127 10.71 -6.34 -8.13
C VAL A 127 9.91 -5.95 -9.36
N LYS A 128 10.44 -5.06 -10.18
CA LYS A 128 9.84 -4.68 -11.46
C LYS A 128 10.70 -5.20 -12.60
N LEU A 129 10.08 -6.00 -13.47
CA LEU A 129 10.72 -6.60 -14.64
C LEU A 129 10.23 -5.92 -15.92
N PRO A 130 11.14 -5.62 -16.85
CA PRO A 130 10.81 -4.90 -18.07
C PRO A 130 9.98 -5.78 -19.04
N PRO A 131 9.32 -5.18 -20.06
CA PRO A 131 8.44 -5.91 -20.98
C PRO A 131 9.15 -7.01 -21.79
N ASP A 132 10.45 -6.88 -22.02
CA ASP A 132 11.29 -7.81 -22.75
C ASP A 132 11.66 -9.06 -21.94
N VAL A 133 11.23 -9.17 -20.68
CA VAL A 133 11.38 -10.38 -19.86
C VAL A 133 10.78 -11.64 -20.50
N LEU A 134 9.86 -11.47 -21.45
CA LEU A 134 9.21 -12.58 -22.17
C LEU A 134 9.97 -13.07 -23.40
N ARG A 135 11.08 -12.44 -23.77
CA ARG A 135 11.92 -12.96 -24.84
C ARG A 135 12.60 -14.27 -24.41
N GLU A 136 12.81 -15.17 -25.36
CA GLU A 136 13.38 -16.50 -25.11
C GLU A 136 14.82 -16.46 -24.57
N ASP A 137 15.57 -15.41 -24.93
CA ASP A 137 16.95 -15.16 -24.49
C ASP A 137 17.02 -14.47 -23.12
N HIS A 138 15.91 -13.92 -22.62
CA HIS A 138 15.95 -13.11 -21.41
C HIS A 138 16.26 -13.96 -20.16
N PRO A 139 17.23 -13.57 -19.30
CA PRO A 139 17.65 -14.37 -18.14
C PRO A 139 16.51 -14.79 -17.21
N PHE A 140 15.51 -13.93 -17.02
CA PHE A 140 14.35 -14.19 -16.16
C PHE A 140 13.11 -14.76 -16.87
N ARG A 141 13.22 -15.18 -18.13
CA ARG A 141 12.07 -15.69 -18.93
C ARG A 141 11.31 -16.82 -18.25
N HIS A 142 12.03 -17.74 -17.59
CA HIS A 142 11.44 -18.91 -16.95
C HIS A 142 10.72 -18.63 -15.62
N VAL A 143 10.77 -17.38 -15.11
CA VAL A 143 9.89 -16.96 -14.00
C VAL A 143 8.42 -17.00 -14.43
N PHE A 144 8.16 -16.78 -15.72
CA PHE A 144 6.84 -16.69 -16.33
C PHE A 144 6.62 -17.81 -17.37
N PRO A 145 6.52 -19.09 -16.98
CA PRO A 145 6.53 -20.21 -17.92
C PRO A 145 5.30 -20.27 -18.85
N GLU A 146 4.22 -19.57 -18.51
CA GLU A 146 2.96 -19.60 -19.23
C GLU A 146 3.04 -18.82 -20.56
N GLU A 147 2.19 -19.21 -21.53
CA GLU A 147 2.05 -18.50 -22.82
C GLU A 147 1.42 -17.11 -22.63
N GLU A 148 0.45 -17.01 -21.72
CA GLU A 148 -0.18 -15.76 -21.29
C GLU A 148 0.19 -15.46 -19.83
N PRO A 149 1.41 -14.96 -19.57
CA PRO A 149 1.91 -14.86 -18.22
C PRO A 149 1.24 -13.73 -17.43
N PRO A 150 1.09 -13.90 -16.10
CA PRO A 150 0.49 -12.90 -15.25
C PRO A 150 1.31 -11.60 -15.24
N HIS A 151 0.65 -10.50 -14.90
CA HIS A 151 1.31 -9.22 -14.67
C HIS A 151 1.97 -9.16 -13.30
N LEU A 152 1.38 -9.84 -12.32
CA LEU A 152 1.84 -9.80 -10.95
C LEU A 152 2.03 -11.22 -10.46
N LEU A 153 3.12 -11.46 -9.75
CA LEU A 153 3.47 -12.76 -9.21
C LEU A 153 3.93 -12.59 -7.77
N LEU A 154 3.26 -13.29 -6.86
CA LEU A 154 3.71 -13.45 -5.49
C LEU A 154 4.47 -14.76 -5.38
N ALA A 155 5.61 -14.78 -4.74
CA ALA A 155 6.33 -16.02 -4.48
C ALA A 155 7.14 -15.91 -3.18
N ARG A 156 7.55 -17.05 -2.64
CA ARG A 156 8.61 -17.08 -1.62
C ARG A 156 9.94 -16.73 -2.27
N ARG A 157 10.97 -16.48 -1.46
CA ARG A 157 12.31 -16.07 -1.90
C ARG A 157 12.91 -16.99 -2.98
N ASP A 158 12.67 -18.30 -2.86
CA ASP A 158 13.17 -19.33 -3.76
C ASP A 158 12.28 -19.58 -4.98
N GLY A 159 11.16 -18.86 -5.10
CA GLY A 159 10.15 -19.08 -6.15
C GLY A 159 9.11 -20.15 -5.80
N SER A 160 9.19 -20.80 -4.64
CA SER A 160 8.16 -21.74 -4.19
C SER A 160 6.86 -21.01 -3.85
N SER A 161 5.75 -21.75 -3.90
CA SER A 161 4.40 -21.22 -3.65
C SER A 161 4.08 -19.99 -4.51
N ALA A 162 4.50 -19.99 -5.78
CA ALA A 162 4.20 -18.94 -6.72
C ALA A 162 2.69 -18.83 -6.96
N ILE A 163 2.12 -17.66 -6.66
CA ILE A 163 0.71 -17.33 -6.85
C ILE A 163 0.63 -16.31 -8.01
N PRO A 164 0.16 -16.72 -9.19
CA PRO A 164 -0.04 -15.81 -10.31
C PRO A 164 -1.25 -14.91 -10.03
N LEU A 165 -1.10 -13.62 -10.29
CA LEU A 165 -2.15 -12.61 -10.16
C LEU A 165 -2.35 -11.94 -11.52
N SER A 166 -3.47 -12.29 -12.17
CA SER A 166 -3.77 -11.91 -13.55
C SER A 166 -4.14 -10.43 -13.70
N GLY A 167 -4.40 -9.72 -12.60
CA GLY A 167 -4.89 -8.34 -12.58
C GLY A 167 -6.42 -8.23 -12.68
N ALA A 168 -7.12 -9.34 -12.91
CA ALA A 168 -8.59 -9.41 -12.92
C ALA A 168 -9.19 -9.72 -11.53
N GLN A 169 -8.36 -10.11 -10.55
CA GLN A 169 -8.82 -10.41 -9.20
C GLN A 169 -9.30 -9.17 -8.43
N SER A 170 -10.16 -9.37 -7.44
CA SER A 170 -10.59 -8.28 -6.56
C SER A 170 -9.43 -7.82 -5.64
N GLN A 171 -9.54 -6.61 -5.07
CA GLN A 171 -8.56 -6.16 -4.06
C GLN A 171 -8.55 -7.06 -2.81
N GLY A 172 -9.69 -7.63 -2.44
CA GLY A 172 -9.79 -8.58 -1.34
C GLY A 172 -8.94 -9.83 -1.62
N ASP A 173 -9.09 -10.43 -2.81
CA ASP A 173 -8.32 -11.62 -3.21
C ASP A 173 -6.82 -11.35 -3.27
N LEU A 174 -6.44 -10.15 -3.73
CA LEU A 174 -5.05 -9.68 -3.69
C LEU A 174 -4.53 -9.62 -2.24
N TRP A 175 -5.28 -9.00 -1.33
CA TRP A 175 -4.88 -8.87 0.07
C TRP A 175 -4.80 -10.23 0.75
N ASP A 176 -5.74 -11.13 0.49
CA ASP A 176 -5.73 -12.50 1.02
C ASP A 176 -4.48 -13.27 0.56
N SER A 177 -4.12 -13.14 -0.72
CA SER A 177 -2.92 -13.75 -1.28
C SER A 177 -1.64 -13.18 -0.66
N MET A 178 -1.56 -11.85 -0.51
CA MET A 178 -0.43 -11.20 0.16
C MET A 178 -0.33 -11.61 1.64
N HIS A 179 -1.45 -11.67 2.36
CA HIS A 179 -1.48 -12.11 3.75
C HIS A 179 -1.06 -13.57 3.89
N ALA A 180 -1.51 -14.45 3.00
CA ALA A 180 -1.12 -15.86 2.99
C ALA A 180 0.40 -16.01 2.83
N ALA A 181 1.00 -15.30 1.85
CA ALA A 181 2.45 -15.29 1.65
C ALA A 181 3.21 -14.76 2.88
N LEU A 182 2.77 -13.62 3.44
CA LEU A 182 3.41 -13.05 4.62
C LEU A 182 3.30 -13.95 5.86
N ARG A 183 2.16 -14.62 6.09
CA ARG A 183 2.00 -15.55 7.23
C ARG A 183 2.94 -16.77 7.12
N ALA A 184 3.28 -17.19 5.91
CA ALA A 184 4.23 -18.26 5.70
C ALA A 184 5.64 -17.84 6.16
N ASP A 185 6.09 -16.64 5.78
CA ASP A 185 7.47 -16.20 5.97
C ASP A 185 7.71 -15.32 7.21
N TYR A 186 6.67 -14.83 7.89
CA TYR A 186 6.79 -13.98 9.08
C TYR A 186 6.16 -14.59 10.33
N ALA A 187 6.70 -14.25 11.51
CA ALA A 187 6.27 -14.78 12.80
C ALA A 187 5.01 -14.09 13.35
N LYS A 188 4.89 -12.77 13.18
CA LYS A 188 3.75 -11.99 13.65
C LYS A 188 2.68 -11.87 12.55
N ASP A 189 1.45 -11.56 12.97
CA ASP A 189 0.30 -11.44 12.08
C ASP A 189 0.34 -10.13 11.27
N PRO A 190 0.49 -10.19 9.93
CA PRO A 190 0.56 -9.01 9.07
C PRO A 190 -0.73 -8.18 9.10
N GLU A 191 -1.90 -8.79 9.34
CA GLU A 191 -3.17 -8.07 9.34
C GLU A 191 -3.29 -7.11 10.53
N LYS A 192 -2.84 -7.54 11.71
CA LYS A 192 -2.77 -6.69 12.90
C LYS A 192 -1.82 -5.52 12.69
N ALA A 193 -0.65 -5.77 12.09
CA ALA A 193 0.32 -4.72 11.78
C ALA A 193 -0.25 -3.69 10.80
N VAL A 194 -0.85 -4.13 9.69
CA VAL A 194 -1.49 -3.24 8.71
C VAL A 194 -2.57 -2.39 9.35
N ASN A 195 -3.46 -2.99 10.15
CA ASN A 195 -4.54 -2.25 10.79
C ASN A 195 -4.04 -1.23 11.82
N GLU A 196 -2.97 -1.54 12.55
CA GLU A 196 -2.34 -0.58 13.45
C GLU A 196 -1.68 0.57 12.68
N ILE A 197 -0.95 0.25 11.60
CA ILE A 197 -0.28 1.28 10.79
C ILE A 197 -1.32 2.17 10.08
N LEU A 198 -2.44 1.64 9.59
CA LEU A 198 -3.53 2.44 9.02
C LEU A 198 -4.10 3.47 10.02
N LYS A 199 -4.23 3.09 11.29
CA LYS A 199 -4.63 4.03 12.36
C LYS A 199 -3.56 5.09 12.58
N LEU A 200 -2.29 4.71 12.58
CA LEU A 200 -1.17 5.64 12.70
C LEU A 200 -1.11 6.62 11.52
N LEU A 201 -1.44 6.20 10.29
CA LEU A 201 -1.54 7.10 9.14
C LEU A 201 -2.59 8.20 9.36
N ALA A 202 -3.79 7.83 9.82
CA ALA A 202 -4.82 8.81 10.15
C ALA A 202 -4.36 9.77 11.28
N HIS A 203 -3.63 9.25 12.27
CA HIS A 203 -3.06 10.06 13.35
C HIS A 203 -1.95 11.01 12.84
N TYR A 204 -1.09 10.56 11.94
CA TYR A 204 -0.11 11.42 11.28
C TYR A 204 -0.77 12.53 10.48
N ASP A 205 -1.87 12.23 9.77
CA ASP A 205 -2.61 13.24 9.01
C ASP A 205 -3.16 14.34 9.94
N ALA A 206 -3.64 13.97 11.12
CA ALA A 206 -4.09 14.91 12.14
C ALA A 206 -2.93 15.74 12.73
N LEU A 207 -1.82 15.10 13.10
CA LEU A 207 -0.65 15.78 13.66
C LEU A 207 -0.02 16.75 12.66
N ASP A 208 0.18 16.32 11.41
CA ASP A 208 0.74 17.17 10.35
C ASP A 208 -0.15 18.39 10.10
N GLY A 209 -1.48 18.20 10.04
CA GLY A 209 -2.42 19.31 9.87
C GLY A 209 -2.39 20.30 11.04
N GLN A 210 -2.24 19.81 12.28
CA GLN A 210 -2.12 20.66 13.46
C GLN A 210 -0.79 21.41 13.51
N ILE A 211 0.31 20.78 13.12
CA ILE A 211 1.63 21.43 13.07
C ILE A 211 1.59 22.59 12.09
N VAL A 212 1.11 22.36 10.86
CA VAL A 212 0.99 23.44 9.84
C VAL A 212 0.13 24.59 10.36
N LEU A 213 -1.03 24.31 10.96
CA LEU A 213 -1.88 25.35 11.52
C LEU A 213 -1.18 26.17 12.63
N GLN A 214 -0.35 25.52 13.45
CA GLN A 214 0.39 26.22 14.51
C GLN A 214 1.59 27.00 13.95
N GLU A 215 2.23 26.51 12.89
CA GLU A 215 3.26 27.25 12.15
C GLU A 215 2.68 28.53 11.56
N ASP A 216 1.53 28.46 10.88
CA ASP A 216 0.85 29.65 10.35
C ASP A 216 0.50 30.67 11.46
N ARG A 217 0.02 30.19 12.61
CA ARG A 217 -0.28 31.04 13.77
C ARG A 217 0.97 31.62 14.41
N LEU A 218 2.09 30.89 14.37
CA LEU A 218 3.36 31.36 14.88
C LEU A 218 3.84 32.53 14.03
N ASP A 219 3.78 32.39 12.70
CA ASP A 219 4.17 33.46 11.76
C ASP A 219 3.33 34.72 11.99
N GLU A 220 2.00 34.59 12.09
CA GLU A 220 1.13 35.72 12.43
C GLU A 220 1.46 36.36 13.79
N ALA A 221 1.80 35.55 14.80
CA ALA A 221 2.15 36.06 16.12
C ALA A 221 3.51 36.79 16.11
N ILE A 222 4.47 36.31 15.32
CA ILE A 222 5.77 36.95 15.13
C ILE A 222 5.59 38.30 14.42
N GLU A 223 4.75 38.36 13.39
CA GLU A 223 4.46 39.61 12.66
C GLU A 223 3.77 40.66 13.53
N LYS A 224 2.80 40.25 14.36
CA LYS A 224 1.97 41.18 15.16
C LYS A 224 2.60 41.58 16.50
N GLU A 225 3.23 40.63 17.19
CA GLU A 225 3.66 40.79 18.59
C GLU A 225 5.19 40.62 18.77
N GLY A 226 5.90 40.23 17.72
CA GLY A 226 7.34 39.99 17.74
C GLY A 226 7.73 38.56 18.13
N PRO A 227 8.98 38.16 17.82
CA PRO A 227 9.46 36.78 17.96
C PRO A 227 9.57 36.28 19.40
N ASP A 228 9.71 37.17 20.38
CA ASP A 228 9.85 36.82 21.80
C ASP A 228 8.56 37.03 22.61
N SER A 229 7.44 37.30 21.94
CA SER A 229 6.14 37.43 22.58
C SER A 229 5.77 36.17 23.38
N SER A 230 5.01 36.36 24.46
CA SER A 230 4.51 35.23 25.28
C SER A 230 3.73 34.22 24.42
N LYS A 231 2.93 34.74 23.47
CA LYS A 231 2.14 33.96 22.53
C LYS A 231 3.02 33.15 21.57
N ALA A 232 4.01 33.77 20.92
CA ALA A 232 4.94 33.04 20.05
C ALA A 232 5.68 31.92 20.80
N ARG A 233 6.11 32.19 22.05
CA ARG A 233 6.74 31.15 22.89
C ARG A 233 5.78 30.02 23.25
N SER A 234 4.51 30.31 23.52
CA SER A 234 3.49 29.27 23.77
C SER A 234 3.27 28.40 22.54
N ILE A 235 3.11 29.00 21.36
CA ILE A 235 2.87 28.27 20.11
C ILE A 235 4.08 27.38 19.77
N ARG A 236 5.31 27.87 19.93
CA ARG A 236 6.52 27.04 19.75
C ARG A 236 6.53 25.82 20.68
N LYS A 237 6.08 25.96 21.94
CA LYS A 237 5.95 24.82 22.85
C LYS A 237 4.89 23.81 22.38
N ASP A 238 3.77 24.29 21.85
CA ASP A 238 2.73 23.41 21.29
C ASP A 238 3.24 22.65 20.06
N ILE A 239 3.97 23.31 19.16
CA ILE A 239 4.64 22.65 18.01
C ILE A 239 5.60 21.57 18.51
N GLN A 240 6.47 21.89 19.47
CA GLN A 240 7.42 20.91 20.04
C GLN A 240 6.70 19.70 20.67
N ARG A 241 5.56 19.92 21.32
CA ARG A 241 4.73 18.82 21.87
C ARG A 241 4.20 17.92 20.75
N LEU A 242 3.64 18.51 19.70
CA LEU A 242 3.10 17.76 18.54
C LEU A 242 4.20 16.99 17.81
N GLU A 243 5.38 17.58 17.64
CA GLU A 243 6.53 16.89 17.06
C GLU A 243 7.02 15.72 17.91
N LYS A 244 6.98 15.86 19.25
CA LYS A 244 7.32 14.75 20.16
C LYS A 244 6.31 13.62 20.03
N GLU A 245 5.01 13.93 20.03
CA GLU A 245 3.94 12.93 19.82
C GLU A 245 4.09 12.22 18.47
N LYS A 246 4.42 12.97 17.41
CA LYS A 246 4.75 12.40 16.09
C LYS A 246 5.92 11.42 16.15
N LYS A 247 6.99 11.74 16.88
CA LYS A 247 8.14 10.83 17.06
C LYS A 247 7.75 9.56 17.82
N GLU A 248 6.89 9.67 18.83
CA GLU A 248 6.37 8.51 19.56
C GLU A 248 5.49 7.62 18.67
N ALA A 249 4.65 8.22 17.83
CA ALA A 249 3.84 7.49 16.85
C ALA A 249 4.72 6.78 15.80
N LEU A 250 5.82 7.40 15.36
CA LEU A 250 6.81 6.75 14.47
C LEU A 250 7.47 5.54 15.13
N ALA A 251 7.85 5.63 16.40
CA ALA A 251 8.41 4.50 17.14
C ALA A 251 7.37 3.36 17.32
N ARG A 252 6.07 3.69 17.41
CA ARG A 252 5.01 2.68 17.41
C ARG A 252 4.85 2.01 16.05
N GLU A 253 4.95 2.78 14.96
CA GLU A 253 4.92 2.22 13.61
C GLU A 253 6.07 1.24 13.40
N GLU A 254 7.29 1.58 13.79
CA GLU A 254 8.45 0.70 13.65
C GLU A 254 8.25 -0.63 14.37
N LYS A 255 7.70 -0.60 15.60
CA LYS A 255 7.36 -1.81 16.36
C LYS A 255 6.25 -2.63 15.70
N ALA A 256 5.26 -1.97 15.10
CA ALA A 256 4.18 -2.65 14.38
C ALA A 256 4.68 -3.25 13.05
N ALA A 257 5.64 -2.58 12.39
CA ALA A 257 6.22 -2.99 11.13
C ALA A 257 7.20 -4.16 11.27
N ASP A 258 7.81 -4.34 12.43
CA ASP A 258 8.61 -5.54 12.71
C ASP A 258 7.71 -6.77 12.84
N LEU A 259 7.58 -7.54 11.75
CA LEU A 259 6.83 -8.80 11.75
C LEU A 259 7.68 -10.02 12.16
N GLY A 260 8.99 -9.85 12.38
CA GLY A 260 9.91 -10.95 12.67
C GLY A 260 9.98 -11.99 11.55
N LEU A 261 10.78 -11.69 10.51
CA LEU A 261 10.97 -12.61 9.38
C LEU A 261 11.53 -13.95 9.88
N LYS A 262 10.85 -15.04 9.54
CA LYS A 262 11.33 -16.41 9.76
C LYS A 262 12.40 -16.63 8.70
N VAL A 263 13.68 -16.52 9.07
CA VAL A 263 14.77 -16.77 8.11
C VAL A 263 14.57 -18.16 7.50
N ALA A 264 14.24 -18.20 6.21
CA ALA A 264 14.16 -19.45 5.47
C ALA A 264 15.58 -20.02 5.38
N SER A 265 15.74 -21.29 5.78
CA SER A 265 16.98 -22.04 5.60
C SER A 265 17.43 -21.91 4.14
N PRO A 266 18.71 -21.60 3.87
CA PRO A 266 19.18 -21.47 2.49
C PRO A 266 18.88 -22.78 1.76
N ALA A 267 18.12 -22.69 0.66
CA ALA A 267 17.88 -23.82 -0.22
C ALA A 267 19.23 -24.46 -0.55
N ALA A 268 19.39 -25.74 -0.19
CA ALA A 268 20.63 -26.46 -0.41
C ALA A 268 21.06 -26.30 -1.88
N PRO A 269 22.38 -26.17 -2.17
CA PRO A 269 22.84 -26.17 -3.55
C PRO A 269 22.40 -27.48 -4.19
N ALA A 270 21.69 -27.37 -5.32
CA ALA A 270 21.41 -28.52 -6.17
C ALA A 270 22.76 -29.19 -6.50
N ARG A 271 22.87 -30.46 -6.14
CA ARG A 271 24.03 -31.30 -6.44
C ARG A 271 23.94 -31.84 -7.86
#